data_AF-A0A3R5X0M6-F1
#
_entry.id   AF-A0A3R5X0M6-F1
#
_cell.length_a   1.000
_cell.length_b   1.000
_cell.length_c   1.000
_cell.angle_alpha   90.00
_cell.angle_beta   90.00
_cell.angle_gamma   90.00
#
_symmetry.space_group_name_H-M   'P 1'
#
loop_
_entity.id
_entity.type
_entity.pdbx_description
1 polymer ?
#
loop_
_entity_poly.entity_id
_entity_poly.type
_entity_poly.pdbx_seq_one_letter_code
_entity_poly.pdbx_strand_id
1 'polypeptide(L)'
;MRRTENELDSRQVRSVIEKYSRALDLLDCYDHQNMTRPNGNRATYILSYEECIDIIQSMRFGDESDLFGKEKDDSFKGSIGNIYQSFAGTELYESLEEKAANLLYFVTKNHSFLDGNKRIAATMFLYFLDKNEALFVDGEKKIADATLVALTIMIAESRPEEKEMMISVIMNCML
;
A
#
# COMPACT_ATOMS: atom_id res chain seq x y z
N MET A 1 -50.22 0.88 2.59
CA MET A 1 -49.15 0.23 1.79
C MET A 1 -47.92 1.13 1.64
N ARG A 2 -48.03 2.38 1.12
CA ARG A 2 -46.86 3.30 1.01
C ARG A 2 -46.07 3.61 2.30
N ARG A 3 -46.73 3.67 3.47
CA ARG A 3 -46.02 3.89 4.76
C ARG A 3 -45.17 2.68 5.18
N THR A 4 -45.67 1.48 4.95
CA THR A 4 -44.99 0.23 5.30
C THR A 4 -43.82 -0.06 4.36
N GLU A 5 -43.94 0.32 3.07
CA GLU A 5 -42.83 0.28 2.11
C GLU A 5 -41.71 1.26 2.47
N ASN A 6 -42.03 2.51 2.84
CA ASN A 6 -41.02 3.50 3.28
C ASN A 6 -40.29 3.09 4.58
N GLU A 7 -40.98 2.39 5.50
CA GLU A 7 -40.36 1.85 6.71
C GLU A 7 -39.46 0.62 6.43
N LEU A 8 -39.79 -0.19 5.43
CA LEU A 8 -38.96 -1.32 4.99
C LEU A 8 -37.71 -0.83 4.26
N ASP A 9 -37.86 0.17 3.40
CA ASP A 9 -36.79 0.78 2.62
C ASP A 9 -35.79 1.53 3.53
N SER A 10 -36.28 2.32 4.49
CA SER A 10 -35.42 2.98 5.49
C SER A 10 -34.65 2.01 6.39
N ARG A 11 -35.22 0.84 6.73
CA ARG A 11 -34.51 -0.21 7.48
C ARG A 11 -33.43 -0.90 6.64
N GLN A 12 -33.70 -1.15 5.36
CA GLN A 12 -32.71 -1.72 4.44
C GLN A 12 -31.54 -0.76 4.22
N VAL A 13 -31.82 0.51 3.95
CA VAL A 13 -30.78 1.55 3.80
C VAL A 13 -29.92 1.66 5.06
N ARG A 14 -30.54 1.68 6.24
CA ARG A 14 -29.82 1.74 7.52
C ARG A 14 -28.90 0.51 7.71
N SER A 15 -29.39 -0.68 7.38
CA SER A 15 -28.59 -1.91 7.48
C SER A 15 -27.38 -1.92 6.54
N VAL A 16 -27.51 -1.33 5.35
CA VAL A 16 -26.37 -1.19 4.43
C VAL A 16 -25.36 -0.19 4.98
N ILE A 17 -25.80 0.98 5.44
CA ILE A 17 -24.91 2.00 6.02
C ILE A 17 -24.15 1.44 7.24
N GLU A 18 -24.83 0.69 8.11
CA GLU A 18 -24.21 0.05 9.27
C GLU A 18 -23.10 -0.96 8.87
N LYS A 19 -23.22 -1.64 7.73
CA LYS A 19 -22.17 -2.55 7.22
C LYS A 19 -20.96 -1.81 6.65
N TYR A 20 -21.14 -0.57 6.21
CA TYR A 20 -20.08 0.26 5.62
C TYR A 20 -19.63 1.40 6.54
N SER A 21 -20.07 1.43 7.80
CA SER A 21 -19.77 2.55 8.72
C SER A 21 -18.27 2.80 8.83
N ARG A 22 -17.46 1.75 8.96
CA ARG A 22 -15.99 1.87 9.00
C ARG A 22 -15.41 2.53 7.75
N ALA A 23 -15.93 2.20 6.57
CA ALA A 23 -15.46 2.81 5.33
C ALA A 23 -15.83 4.30 5.27
N LEU A 24 -17.03 4.66 5.73
CA LEU A 24 -17.50 6.05 5.79
C LEU A 24 -16.71 6.86 6.83
N ASP A 25 -16.41 6.27 7.99
CA ASP A 25 -15.58 6.90 9.03
C ASP A 25 -14.16 7.18 8.52
N LEU A 26 -13.56 6.23 7.79
CA LEU A 26 -12.24 6.44 7.18
C LEU A 26 -12.26 7.56 6.13
N LEU A 27 -13.32 7.66 5.33
CA LEU A 27 -13.47 8.76 4.37
C LEU A 27 -13.61 10.11 5.07
N ASP A 28 -14.41 10.19 6.14
CA ASP A 28 -14.52 11.41 6.95
C ASP A 28 -13.17 11.82 7.57
N CYS A 29 -12.40 10.84 8.07
CA CYS A 29 -11.07 11.09 8.59
C CYS A 29 -10.08 11.59 7.52
N TYR A 30 -10.20 11.08 6.30
CA TYR A 30 -9.39 11.52 5.17
C TYR A 30 -9.71 12.97 4.81
N ASP A 31 -10.99 13.33 4.68
CA ASP A 31 -11.44 14.68 4.34
C ASP A 31 -11.00 15.72 5.39
N HIS A 32 -11.01 15.35 6.66
CA HIS A 32 -10.57 16.20 7.78
C HIS A 32 -9.06 16.14 8.05
N GLN A 33 -8.30 15.38 7.25
CA GLN A 33 -6.86 15.18 7.41
C GLN A 33 -6.41 14.68 8.79
N ASN A 34 -7.24 13.87 9.46
CA ASN A 34 -7.00 13.39 10.82
C ASN A 34 -6.89 11.86 10.91
N MET A 35 -6.79 11.16 9.77
CA MET A 35 -6.67 9.71 9.71
C MET A 35 -5.44 9.22 10.50
N THR A 36 -5.71 8.45 11.55
CA THR A 36 -4.69 7.89 12.43
C THR A 36 -4.06 6.65 11.81
N ARG A 37 -2.80 6.39 12.18
CA ARG A 37 -2.12 5.15 11.83
C ARG A 37 -2.52 4.06 12.81
N PRO A 38 -3.02 2.91 12.34
CA PRO A 38 -3.20 1.76 13.21
C PRO A 38 -1.85 1.25 13.73
N ASN A 39 -1.88 0.56 14.87
CA ASN A 39 -0.69 -0.13 15.37
C ASN A 39 -0.32 -1.27 14.42
N GLY A 40 0.92 -1.27 13.95
CA GLY A 40 1.43 -2.33 13.10
C GLY A 40 2.07 -3.48 13.87
N ASN A 41 2.46 -4.50 13.12
CA ASN A 41 3.18 -5.67 13.58
C ASN A 41 4.69 -5.47 13.46
N ARG A 42 5.46 -6.32 14.15
CA ARG A 42 6.92 -6.31 14.02
C ARG A 42 7.33 -6.94 12.69
N ALA A 43 8.17 -6.25 11.92
CA ALA A 43 8.81 -6.85 10.75
C ALA A 43 9.83 -7.92 11.17
N THR A 44 9.74 -9.11 10.58
CA THR A 44 10.64 -10.26 10.82
C THR A 44 11.63 -10.47 9.69
N TYR A 45 11.38 -9.87 8.52
CA TYR A 45 12.21 -9.96 7.33
C TYR A 45 12.81 -8.61 6.94
N ILE A 46 14.05 -8.64 6.45
CA ILE A 46 14.76 -7.47 5.91
C ILE A 46 14.96 -7.70 4.41
N LEU A 47 14.43 -6.76 3.62
CA LEU A 47 14.49 -6.77 2.16
C LEU A 47 15.83 -6.16 1.71
N SER A 48 16.65 -6.92 0.99
CA SER A 48 17.89 -6.43 0.37
C SER A 48 17.64 -5.82 -1.00
N TYR A 49 18.56 -4.96 -1.46
CA TYR A 49 18.47 -4.42 -2.81
C TYR A 49 18.72 -5.51 -3.86
N GLU A 50 19.69 -6.39 -3.61
CA GLU A 50 20.08 -7.45 -4.52
C GLU A 50 18.92 -8.42 -4.78
N GLU A 51 18.19 -8.85 -3.73
CA GLU A 51 17.04 -9.73 -3.93
C GLU A 51 15.90 -9.05 -4.70
N CYS A 52 15.71 -7.74 -4.50
CA CYS A 52 14.70 -6.99 -5.24
C CYS A 52 15.01 -7.00 -6.74
N ILE A 53 16.28 -6.82 -7.10
CA ILE A 53 16.72 -6.86 -8.49
C ILE A 53 16.49 -8.24 -9.11
N ASP A 54 16.81 -9.32 -8.40
CA ASP A 54 16.56 -10.68 -8.88
C ASP A 54 15.07 -10.93 -9.16
N ILE A 55 14.20 -10.44 -8.27
CA ILE A 55 12.74 -10.55 -8.44
C ILE A 55 12.30 -9.73 -9.65
N ILE A 56 12.74 -8.49 -9.81
CA ILE A 56 12.37 -7.62 -10.93
C ILE A 56 12.83 -8.24 -12.26
N GLN A 57 14.02 -8.84 -12.30
CA GLN A 57 14.49 -9.57 -13.48
C GLN A 57 13.59 -10.76 -13.81
N SER A 58 13.10 -11.47 -12.79
CA SER A 58 12.12 -12.53 -12.96
C SER A 58 10.73 -12.02 -13.36
N MET A 59 10.43 -10.72 -13.32
CA MET A 59 9.14 -10.21 -13.83
C MET A 59 9.12 -10.14 -15.36
N ARG A 60 10.28 -10.15 -16.03
CA ARG A 60 10.45 -9.92 -17.47
C ARG A 60 9.97 -11.06 -18.38
N PHE A 61 9.00 -11.86 -17.95
CA PHE A 61 8.48 -12.96 -18.75
C PHE A 61 7.40 -12.47 -19.72
N GLY A 62 7.70 -12.45 -21.03
CA GLY A 62 6.73 -12.21 -22.10
C GLY A 62 7.05 -11.00 -22.99
N ASP A 63 6.00 -10.31 -23.47
CA ASP A 63 6.05 -9.20 -24.42
C ASP A 63 6.42 -7.84 -23.79
N GLU A 64 7.12 -7.84 -22.65
CA GLU A 64 7.49 -6.59 -21.98
C GLU A 64 8.50 -5.80 -22.80
N SER A 65 8.43 -4.47 -22.70
CA SER A 65 9.38 -3.59 -23.38
C SER A 65 10.81 -3.89 -22.93
N ASP A 66 11.78 -3.65 -23.81
CA ASP A 66 13.21 -3.71 -23.44
C ASP A 66 13.58 -2.73 -22.32
N LEU A 67 12.69 -1.81 -21.94
CA LEU A 67 12.89 -0.81 -20.89
C LEU A 67 12.35 -1.25 -19.53
N PHE A 68 11.53 -2.30 -19.46
CA PHE A 68 10.94 -2.75 -18.21
C PHE A 68 12.03 -3.16 -17.21
N GLY A 69 11.92 -2.67 -15.98
CA GLY A 69 12.82 -3.03 -14.88
C GLY A 69 14.25 -2.50 -15.02
N LYS A 70 14.54 -1.69 -16.05
CA LYS A 70 15.82 -0.98 -16.16
C LYS A 70 15.81 0.24 -15.25
N GLU A 71 16.68 0.25 -14.26
CA GLU A 71 16.88 1.41 -13.39
C GLU A 71 17.38 2.61 -14.19
N LYS A 72 16.86 3.80 -13.89
CA LYS A 72 17.32 5.06 -14.48
C LYS A 72 18.52 5.64 -13.73
N ASP A 73 18.59 5.39 -12.42
CA ASP A 73 19.57 5.90 -11.45
C ASP A 73 19.47 5.10 -10.13
N ASP A 74 20.25 5.48 -9.11
CA ASP A 74 20.30 4.82 -7.80
C ASP A 74 19.05 5.05 -6.91
N SER A 75 17.98 5.68 -7.43
CA SER A 75 16.80 6.01 -6.61
C SER A 75 16.04 4.78 -6.11
N PHE A 76 16.12 3.63 -6.78
CA PHE A 76 15.50 2.40 -6.28
C PHE A 76 16.26 1.89 -5.06
N LYS A 77 17.58 1.81 -5.13
CA LYS A 77 18.45 1.50 -3.98
C LYS A 77 18.20 2.43 -2.79
N GLY A 78 18.03 3.73 -3.06
CA GLY A 78 17.63 4.70 -2.05
C GLY A 78 16.25 4.41 -1.44
N SER A 79 15.28 4.00 -2.25
CA SER A 79 13.93 3.64 -1.78
C SER A 79 13.95 2.44 -0.82
N ILE A 80 14.75 1.41 -1.13
CA ILE A 80 14.95 0.25 -0.24
C ILE A 80 15.69 0.66 1.04
N GLY A 81 16.74 1.48 0.94
CA GLY A 81 17.48 1.94 2.11
C GLY A 81 16.64 2.80 3.07
N ASN A 82 15.76 3.65 2.52
CA ASN A 82 14.95 4.58 3.32
C ASN A 82 14.00 3.87 4.29
N ILE A 83 13.44 2.71 3.91
CA ILE A 83 12.52 1.99 4.80
C ILE A 83 13.22 1.35 6.01
N TYR A 84 14.55 1.33 6.03
CA TYR A 84 15.38 0.85 7.14
C TYR A 84 16.21 1.95 7.80
N GLN A 85 15.93 3.22 7.47
CA GLN A 85 16.66 4.35 8.05
C GLN A 85 16.38 4.47 9.56
N SER A 86 17.41 4.82 10.32
CA SER A 86 17.32 5.09 11.76
C SER A 86 17.85 6.47 12.13
N PHE A 87 17.24 7.11 13.12
CA PHE A 87 17.73 8.34 13.75
C PHE A 87 17.90 8.13 15.25
N ALA A 88 19.07 8.51 15.79
CA ALA A 88 19.40 8.35 17.21
C ALA A 88 19.21 6.92 17.77
N GLY A 89 19.37 5.89 16.92
CA GLY A 89 19.21 4.48 17.30
C GLY A 89 17.78 3.95 17.20
N THR A 90 16.81 4.78 16.82
CA THR A 90 15.41 4.38 16.59
C THR A 90 15.13 4.35 15.09
N GLU A 91 14.48 3.29 14.61
CA GLU A 91 14.03 3.20 13.21
C GLU A 91 12.98 4.28 12.92
N LEU A 92 13.03 4.87 11.73
CA LEU A 92 12.04 5.87 11.31
C LEU A 92 10.65 5.23 11.07
N TYR A 93 10.65 3.97 10.65
CA TYR A 93 9.46 3.16 10.40
C TYR A 93 9.58 1.90 11.26
N GLU A 94 8.87 1.85 12.37
CA GLU A 94 9.08 0.79 13.38
C GLU A 94 8.28 -0.47 13.04
N SER A 95 7.11 -0.30 12.43
CA SER A 95 6.23 -1.42 12.09
C SER A 95 6.40 -1.95 10.66
N LEU A 96 6.00 -3.20 10.46
CA LEU A 96 5.88 -3.83 9.15
C LEU A 96 5.03 -2.99 8.21
N GLU A 97 3.85 -2.57 8.67
CA GLU A 97 2.88 -1.81 7.89
C GLU A 97 3.46 -0.44 7.48
N GLU A 98 4.21 0.24 8.36
CA GLU A 98 4.89 1.48 7.99
C GLU A 98 5.97 1.25 6.93
N LYS A 99 6.80 0.21 7.09
CA LYS A 99 7.84 -0.14 6.11
C LYS A 99 7.21 -0.50 4.77
N ALA A 100 6.16 -1.31 4.76
CA ALA A 100 5.45 -1.74 3.56
C ALA A 100 4.79 -0.54 2.85
N ALA A 101 4.07 0.31 3.59
CA ALA A 101 3.42 1.49 3.03
C ALA A 101 4.44 2.47 2.43
N ASN A 102 5.56 2.72 3.11
CA ASN A 102 6.61 3.59 2.58
C ASN A 102 7.34 2.95 1.39
N LEU A 103 7.53 1.64 1.38
CA LEU A 103 8.08 0.92 0.23
C LEU A 103 7.21 1.13 -1.02
N LEU A 104 5.90 0.89 -0.90
CA LEU A 104 4.94 1.11 -1.99
C LEU A 104 4.96 2.59 -2.44
N TYR A 105 4.99 3.52 -1.49
CA TYR A 105 5.05 4.96 -1.78
C TYR A 105 6.31 5.35 -2.55
N PHE A 106 7.49 5.03 -2.03
CA PHE A 106 8.77 5.46 -2.59
C PHE A 106 9.02 4.87 -3.97
N VAL A 107 8.81 3.56 -4.15
CA VAL A 107 9.05 2.91 -5.45
C VAL A 107 8.06 3.43 -6.51
N THR A 108 6.82 3.74 -6.12
CA THR A 108 5.84 4.33 -7.04
C THR A 108 6.22 5.77 -7.40
N LYS A 109 6.61 6.61 -6.42
CA LYS A 109 6.86 8.05 -6.60
C LYS A 109 8.21 8.38 -7.23
N ASN A 110 9.26 7.66 -6.87
CA ASN A 110 10.61 8.01 -7.30
C ASN A 110 10.84 7.71 -8.79
N HIS A 111 9.94 6.96 -9.42
CA HIS A 111 10.02 6.57 -10.82
C HIS A 111 11.39 5.99 -11.16
N SER A 112 11.90 5.09 -10.34
CA SER A 112 13.28 4.60 -10.40
C SER A 112 13.61 3.79 -11.64
N PHE A 113 12.59 3.34 -12.38
CA PHE A 113 12.74 2.54 -13.58
C PHE A 113 12.28 3.29 -14.82
N LEU A 114 12.86 2.96 -15.98
CA LEU A 114 12.45 3.50 -17.28
C LEU A 114 11.03 3.10 -17.66
N ASP A 115 10.61 1.89 -17.28
CA ASP A 115 9.24 1.38 -17.42
C ASP A 115 8.93 0.40 -16.28
N GLY A 116 7.64 0.25 -15.95
CA GLY A 116 7.16 -0.74 -14.99
C GLY A 116 7.03 -0.27 -13.55
N ASN A 117 7.34 0.99 -13.21
CA ASN A 117 7.38 1.51 -11.83
C ASN A 117 6.20 1.09 -10.94
N LYS A 118 4.96 1.23 -11.42
CA LYS A 118 3.75 0.86 -10.65
C LYS A 118 3.66 -0.65 -10.41
N ARG A 119 3.99 -1.46 -11.42
CA ARG A 119 4.00 -2.94 -11.32
C ARG A 119 5.11 -3.42 -10.40
N ILE A 120 6.29 -2.82 -10.50
CA ILE A 120 7.44 -3.11 -9.62
C ILE A 120 7.12 -2.73 -8.18
N ALA A 121 6.57 -1.53 -7.94
CA ALA A 121 6.18 -1.08 -6.60
C ALA A 121 5.17 -2.03 -5.94
N ALA A 122 4.11 -2.39 -6.68
CA ALA A 122 3.12 -3.36 -6.21
C ALA A 122 3.75 -4.74 -5.91
N THR A 123 4.68 -5.19 -6.75
CA THR A 123 5.38 -6.48 -6.56
C THR A 123 6.26 -6.45 -5.33
N MET A 124 7.08 -5.40 -5.13
CA MET A 124 7.94 -5.26 -3.96
C MET A 124 7.12 -5.19 -2.66
N PHE A 125 6.00 -4.48 -2.70
CA PHE A 125 5.06 -4.40 -1.58
C PHE A 125 4.47 -5.78 -1.22
N LEU A 126 3.93 -6.51 -2.21
CA LEU A 126 3.37 -7.83 -1.99
C LEU A 126 4.43 -8.84 -1.52
N TYR A 127 5.61 -8.83 -2.14
CA TYR A 127 6.71 -9.72 -1.76
C TYR A 127 7.18 -9.45 -0.33
N PHE A 128 7.30 -8.17 0.06
CA PHE A 128 7.68 -7.82 1.43
C PHE A 128 6.64 -8.31 2.45
N LEU A 129 5.34 -8.16 2.17
CA LEU A 129 4.29 -8.69 3.02
C LEU A 129 4.31 -10.22 3.09
N ASP A 130 4.54 -10.90 1.97
CA ASP A 130 4.62 -12.36 1.89
C ASP A 130 5.78 -12.91 2.74
N LYS A 131 6.97 -12.31 2.64
CA LYS A 131 8.15 -12.69 3.43
C LYS A 131 8.01 -12.48 4.92
N ASN A 132 7.07 -11.64 5.33
CA ASN A 132 6.74 -11.43 6.73
C ASN A 132 5.45 -12.17 7.15
N GLU A 133 4.95 -13.10 6.33
CA GLU A 133 3.73 -13.89 6.60
C GLU A 133 2.48 -13.00 6.83
N ALA A 134 2.48 -11.80 6.24
CA ALA A 134 1.43 -10.80 6.44
C ALA A 134 0.52 -10.67 5.21
N LEU A 135 0.84 -11.28 4.07
CA LEU A 135 0.05 -11.14 2.85
C LEU A 135 -1.28 -11.91 2.88
N PHE A 136 -1.33 -13.03 3.60
CA PHE A 136 -2.50 -13.90 3.69
C PHE A 136 -2.93 -14.11 5.13
N VAL A 137 -4.24 -14.10 5.39
CA VAL A 137 -4.84 -14.39 6.70
C VAL A 137 -5.88 -15.47 6.48
N ASP A 138 -5.74 -16.61 7.17
CA ASP A 138 -6.61 -17.79 7.01
C ASP A 138 -6.79 -18.27 5.55
N GLY A 139 -5.74 -18.10 4.73
CA GLY A 139 -5.73 -18.47 3.31
C GLY A 139 -6.33 -17.41 2.38
N GLU A 140 -6.87 -16.32 2.91
CA GLU A 140 -7.44 -15.21 2.14
C GLU A 140 -6.45 -14.06 1.99
N LYS A 141 -6.54 -13.34 0.86
CA LYS A 141 -5.70 -12.16 0.62
C LYS A 141 -6.04 -11.07 1.64
N LYS A 142 -5.01 -10.56 2.32
CA LYS A 142 -5.17 -9.41 3.22
C LYS A 142 -5.54 -8.12 2.48
N ILE A 143 -5.11 -8.00 1.22
CA ILE A 143 -5.39 -6.86 0.35
C ILE A 143 -5.98 -7.36 -0.96
N ALA A 144 -7.17 -6.87 -1.30
CA ALA A 144 -7.83 -7.21 -2.56
C ALA A 144 -7.09 -6.58 -3.77
N ASP A 145 -7.17 -7.26 -4.92
CA ASP A 145 -6.47 -6.83 -6.14
C ASP A 145 -6.87 -5.40 -6.57
N ALA A 146 -8.17 -5.08 -6.50
CA ALA A 146 -8.69 -3.75 -6.80
C ALA A 146 -8.16 -2.67 -5.84
N THR A 147 -7.98 -3.01 -4.55
CA THR A 147 -7.43 -2.10 -3.53
C THR A 147 -5.97 -1.80 -3.84
N LEU A 148 -5.16 -2.82 -4.16
CA LEU A 148 -3.75 -2.63 -4.53
C LEU A 148 -3.60 -1.71 -5.75
N VAL A 149 -4.43 -1.93 -6.78
CA VAL A 149 -4.44 -1.08 -7.99
C VAL A 149 -4.81 0.35 -7.62
N ALA A 150 -5.88 0.56 -6.86
CA ALA A 150 -6.34 1.89 -6.46
C ALA A 150 -5.29 2.64 -5.64
N LEU A 151 -4.68 1.99 -4.64
CA LEU A 151 -3.63 2.59 -3.82
C LEU A 151 -2.41 2.98 -4.65
N THR A 152 -1.96 2.11 -5.55
CA THR A 152 -0.79 2.38 -6.41
C THR A 152 -1.04 3.56 -7.35
N ILE A 153 -2.25 3.67 -7.92
CA ILE A 153 -2.63 4.81 -8.75
C ILE A 153 -2.75 6.08 -7.91
N MET A 154 -3.41 6.02 -6.76
CA MET A 154 -3.58 7.15 -5.85
C MET A 154 -2.23 7.73 -5.43
N ILE A 155 -1.27 6.88 -5.06
CA ILE A 155 0.10 7.28 -4.76
C ILE A 155 0.74 7.93 -5.99
N ALA A 156 0.61 7.34 -7.18
CA ALA A 156 1.22 7.91 -8.39
C ALA A 156 0.70 9.34 -8.67
N GLU A 157 -0.59 9.58 -8.47
CA GLU A 157 -1.25 10.87 -8.72
C GLU A 157 -1.16 11.87 -7.56
N SER A 158 -0.79 11.43 -6.34
CA SER A 158 -0.74 12.32 -5.17
C SER A 158 0.31 13.44 -5.32
N ARG A 159 0.23 14.48 -4.51
CA ARG A 159 1.32 15.44 -4.36
C ARG A 159 2.33 14.96 -3.31
N PRO A 160 3.58 15.45 -3.31
CA PRO A 160 4.57 15.10 -2.29
C PRO A 160 4.11 15.44 -0.87
N GLU A 161 3.38 16.54 -0.69
CA GLU A 161 2.87 16.99 0.61
C GLU A 161 1.81 16.04 1.19
N GLU A 162 1.20 15.22 0.34
CA GLU A 162 0.16 14.25 0.72
C GLU A 162 0.75 12.91 1.17
N LYS A 163 2.10 12.77 1.19
CA LYS A 163 2.78 11.53 1.57
C LYS A 163 2.22 10.92 2.85
N GLU A 164 2.22 11.66 3.95
CA GLU A 164 1.89 11.11 5.25
C GLU A 164 0.43 10.62 5.31
N MET A 165 -0.47 11.29 4.58
CA MET A 165 -1.85 10.87 4.40
C MET A 165 -1.94 9.58 3.57
N MET A 166 -1.21 9.49 2.46
CA MET A 166 -1.16 8.27 1.65
C MET A 166 -0.65 7.07 2.47
N ILE A 167 0.39 7.26 3.29
CA ILE A 167 0.87 6.22 4.21
C ILE A 167 -0.25 5.78 5.16
N SER A 168 -0.97 6.72 5.79
CA SER A 168 -2.09 6.40 6.67
C SER A 168 -3.20 5.61 5.96
N VAL A 169 -3.56 5.98 4.71
CA VAL A 169 -4.56 5.25 3.92
C VAL A 169 -4.10 3.82 3.64
N ILE A 170 -2.86 3.64 3.17
CA ILE A 170 -2.31 2.30 2.88
C ILE A 170 -2.33 1.44 4.14
N MET A 171 -1.89 1.98 5.29
CA MET A 171 -1.90 1.26 6.56
C MET A 171 -3.32 0.85 7.00
N ASN A 172 -4.31 1.73 6.84
CA ASN A 172 -5.71 1.41 7.15
C ASN A 172 -6.32 0.40 6.18
N CYS A 173 -5.81 0.28 4.96
CA CYS A 173 -6.21 -0.78 4.03
C CYS A 173 -5.55 -2.14 4.32
N MET A 174 -4.56 -2.18 5.23
CA MET A 174 -3.90 -3.42 5.64
C MET A 174 -4.48 -4.02 6.92
N LEU A 175 -5.27 -3.31 7.74
CA LEU A 175 -5.68 -3.75 9.08
C LEU A 175 -7.19 -3.65 9.33
#